data_AF-A0A6J4H0A1-F1
#
_entry.id   AF-A0A6J4H0A1-F1
#
_cell.length_a   1.000
_cell.length_b   1.000
_cell.length_c   1.000
_cell.angle_alpha   90.00
_cell.angle_beta   90.00
_cell.angle_gamma   90.00
#
_symmetry.space_group_name_H-M   'P 1'
#
loop_
_entity.id
_entity.type
_entity.pdbx_description
1 polymer ?
#
loop_
_entity_poly.entity_id
_entity_poly.type
_entity_poly.pdbx_seq_one_letter_code
_entity_poly.pdbx_strand_id
1 'polypeptide(L)'
;MRIVLLIMLVLLTSSCRLTQHYTKYIDENQYGRLHLKKMKFEKTFTKEMSNKIEADAIYFNFYEDKTINFKGYNYIRFFNSGQFALFGSRTESIDINNIEKAYLVGYYNIKNDLLLFEIPNTSFSKAGKRVIRKFVIEGNSLKEKRKRNEGETIFTKITVKDIRPVLPDW
;
A
#
# COMPACT_ATOMS: atom_id res chain seq x y z
N MET A 1 32.97 4.79 41.65
CA MET A 1 31.55 4.35 41.55
C MET A 1 30.61 5.37 40.92
N ARG A 2 30.61 6.66 41.32
CA ARG A 2 29.68 7.69 40.78
C ARG A 2 29.75 7.89 39.25
N ILE A 3 30.94 7.83 38.65
CA ILE A 3 31.12 8.06 37.20
C ILE A 3 30.57 6.89 36.36
N VAL A 4 30.73 5.65 36.82
CA VAL A 4 30.25 4.44 36.12
C VAL A 4 28.71 4.41 36.10
N LEU A 5 28.07 4.83 37.19
CA LEU A 5 26.62 5.00 37.28
C LEU A 5 26.10 6.06 36.30
N LEU A 6 26.81 7.16 36.14
CA LEU A 6 26.47 8.23 35.20
C LEU A 6 26.57 7.76 33.74
N ILE A 7 27.61 7.00 33.40
CA ILE A 7 27.77 6.42 32.06
C ILE A 7 26.66 5.40 31.77
N MET A 8 26.30 4.54 32.72
CA MET A 8 25.16 3.62 32.57
C MET A 8 23.83 4.35 32.42
N LEU A 9 23.61 5.45 33.14
CA LEU A 9 22.38 6.25 33.02
C LEU A 9 22.26 6.93 31.65
N VAL A 10 23.38 7.43 31.10
CA VAL A 10 23.42 8.01 29.74
C VAL A 10 23.16 6.93 28.69
N LEU A 11 23.74 5.72 28.84
CA LEU A 11 23.51 4.61 27.90
C LEU A 11 22.07 4.08 27.96
N LEU A 12 21.45 3.99 29.14
CA LEU A 12 20.05 3.57 29.34
C LEU A 12 19.05 4.62 28.82
N THR A 13 19.33 5.92 28.98
CA THR A 13 18.46 6.98 28.46
C THR A 13 18.59 7.15 26.94
N SER A 14 19.77 6.87 26.37
CA SER A 14 20.01 6.87 24.91
C SER A 14 19.29 5.72 24.21
N SER A 15 19.22 4.54 24.83
CA SER A 15 18.52 3.37 24.29
C SER A 15 16.99 3.46 24.42
N CYS A 16 16.50 4.19 25.43
CA CYS A 16 15.06 4.44 25.61
C CYS A 16 14.51 5.49 24.61
N ARG A 17 15.30 6.49 24.21
CA ARG A 17 14.87 7.48 23.19
C ARG A 17 14.88 6.95 21.76
N LEU A 18 15.80 6.04 21.41
CA LEU A 18 15.73 5.41 20.09
C LEU A 18 14.48 4.53 20.01
N THR A 19 14.24 3.65 20.99
CA THR A 19 13.13 2.70 20.95
C THR A 19 11.75 3.34 20.96
N GLN A 20 11.55 4.49 21.63
CA GLN A 20 10.26 5.22 21.58
C GLN A 20 9.90 5.80 20.22
N HIS A 21 10.87 6.06 19.33
CA HIS A 21 10.58 6.42 17.94
C HIS A 21 10.25 5.21 17.06
N TYR A 22 10.58 3.99 17.49
CA TYR A 22 10.37 2.75 16.73
C TYR A 22 9.15 1.94 17.20
N THR A 23 8.62 2.17 18.41
CA THR A 23 7.47 1.42 18.97
C THR A 23 6.12 2.11 18.84
N LYS A 24 6.05 3.27 18.19
CA LYS A 24 4.75 3.72 17.68
C LYS A 24 4.46 2.88 16.44
N TYR A 25 3.76 1.77 16.67
CA TYR A 25 2.95 1.11 15.66
C TYR A 25 2.43 2.20 14.72
N ILE A 26 2.91 2.15 13.48
CA ILE A 26 2.28 2.84 12.39
C ILE A 26 0.86 2.28 12.41
N ASP A 27 -0.10 3.07 12.92
CA ASP A 27 -1.51 2.84 12.58
C ASP A 27 -1.51 2.61 11.08
N GLU A 28 -1.96 1.42 10.67
CA GLU A 28 -1.76 0.90 9.32
C GLU A 28 -2.01 2.04 8.33
N ASN A 29 -0.95 2.41 7.60
CA ASN A 29 -0.95 3.40 6.52
C ASN A 29 -1.14 4.91 6.87
N GLN A 30 -1.19 5.34 8.14
CA GLN A 30 -1.26 6.78 8.47
C GLN A 30 -0.08 7.58 7.88
N TYR A 31 1.15 7.06 7.97
CA TYR A 31 2.33 7.71 7.40
C TYR A 31 2.34 7.71 5.87
N GLY A 32 1.79 6.67 5.24
CA GLY A 32 1.63 6.59 3.79
C GLY A 32 0.70 7.69 3.28
N ARG A 33 -0.49 7.80 3.87
CA ARG A 33 -1.49 8.85 3.60
C ARG A 33 -0.91 10.26 3.80
N LEU A 34 -0.22 10.51 4.92
CA LEU A 34 0.41 11.80 5.21
C LEU A 34 1.51 12.18 4.22
N HIS A 35 2.29 11.20 3.76
CA HIS A 35 3.34 11.44 2.77
C HIS A 35 2.72 11.78 1.41
N LEU A 36 1.68 11.06 1.00
CA LEU A 36 0.96 11.29 -0.26
C LEU A 36 0.33 12.67 -0.34
N LYS A 37 -0.29 13.18 0.74
CA LYS A 37 -0.80 14.56 0.85
C LYS A 37 0.23 15.63 0.50
N LYS A 38 1.52 15.35 0.70
CA LYS A 38 2.64 16.28 0.45
C LYS A 38 3.33 16.03 -0.89
N MET A 39 2.98 14.96 -1.60
CA MET A 39 3.64 14.54 -2.84
C MET A 39 2.83 15.00 -4.07
N LYS A 40 3.53 15.41 -5.12
CA LYS A 40 2.91 15.97 -6.35
C LYS A 40 2.28 14.90 -7.27
N PHE A 41 1.88 13.73 -6.75
CA PHE A 41 1.52 12.57 -7.55
C PHE A 41 0.18 12.70 -8.27
N GLU A 42 -0.82 13.32 -7.64
CA GLU A 42 -2.15 13.58 -8.23
C GLU A 42 -2.06 14.23 -9.62
N LYS A 43 -1.05 15.10 -9.83
CA LYS A 43 -0.89 15.90 -11.05
C LYS A 43 -0.62 15.10 -12.32
N THR A 44 -0.26 13.81 -12.23
CA THR A 44 0.01 12.98 -13.41
C THR A 44 -1.21 12.21 -13.89
N PHE A 45 -2.24 12.11 -13.05
CA PHE A 45 -3.49 11.43 -13.38
C PHE A 45 -4.40 12.34 -14.23
N THR A 46 -5.14 11.73 -15.15
CA THR A 46 -6.15 12.43 -15.96
C THR A 46 -7.44 11.65 -15.89
N LYS A 47 -8.59 12.33 -15.94
CA LYS A 47 -9.90 11.66 -15.89
C LYS A 47 -10.08 10.63 -16.99
N GLU A 48 -9.47 10.81 -18.16
CA GLU A 48 -9.52 9.83 -19.26
C GLU A 48 -8.94 8.45 -18.86
N MET A 49 -7.99 8.43 -17.91
CA MET A 49 -7.41 7.20 -17.40
C MET A 49 -8.37 6.41 -16.52
N SER A 50 -9.36 7.05 -15.87
CA SER A 50 -10.35 6.31 -15.04
C SER A 50 -11.20 5.37 -15.90
N ASN A 51 -11.38 5.65 -17.19
CA ASN A 51 -12.19 4.80 -18.07
C ASN A 51 -11.48 3.47 -18.42
N LYS A 52 -10.18 3.35 -18.14
CA LYS A 52 -9.40 2.14 -18.43
C LYS A 52 -9.36 1.15 -17.26
N ILE A 53 -9.94 1.51 -16.11
CA ILE A 53 -10.02 0.65 -14.94
C ILE A 53 -11.36 0.83 -14.22
N GLU A 54 -11.98 -0.26 -13.80
CA GLU A 54 -13.28 -0.17 -13.13
C GLU A 54 -13.06 0.22 -11.66
N ALA A 55 -13.27 1.50 -11.33
CA ALA A 55 -13.22 2.01 -9.96
C ALA A 55 -14.34 1.45 -9.07
N ASP A 56 -15.40 0.97 -9.71
CA ASP A 56 -16.60 0.41 -9.07
C ASP A 56 -16.44 -1.10 -8.83
N ALA A 57 -15.22 -1.63 -9.01
CA ALA A 57 -14.90 -3.02 -8.82
C ALA A 57 -13.74 -3.20 -7.83
N ILE A 58 -13.60 -4.43 -7.32
CA ILE A 58 -12.48 -4.83 -6.46
C ILE A 58 -11.63 -5.83 -7.20
N TYR A 59 -10.31 -5.67 -7.13
CA TYR A 59 -9.35 -6.59 -7.70
C TYR A 59 -8.73 -7.42 -6.58
N PHE A 60 -8.97 -8.73 -6.62
CA PHE A 60 -8.64 -9.67 -5.56
C PHE A 60 -7.47 -10.57 -5.93
N ASN A 61 -6.57 -10.79 -4.98
CA ASN A 61 -5.49 -11.76 -5.09
C ASN A 61 -5.45 -12.64 -3.83
N PHE A 62 -5.40 -13.95 -4.04
CA PHE A 62 -5.14 -14.93 -2.99
C PHE A 62 -3.72 -15.46 -3.13
N TYR A 63 -3.03 -15.61 -2.01
CA TYR A 63 -1.73 -16.26 -1.92
C TYR A 63 -1.71 -17.22 -0.73
N GLU A 64 -1.16 -18.40 -0.93
CA GLU A 64 -0.95 -19.41 0.11
C GLU A 64 0.47 -19.95 0.03
N ASP A 65 1.16 -19.95 1.18
CA ASP A 65 2.39 -20.69 1.39
C ASP A 65 2.13 -21.79 2.42
N LYS A 66 2.01 -23.03 1.92
CA LYS A 66 1.75 -24.20 2.75
C LYS A 66 2.92 -24.56 3.65
N THR A 67 4.14 -24.14 3.31
CA THR A 67 5.36 -24.44 4.07
C THR A 67 5.37 -23.77 5.43
N ILE A 68 4.85 -22.54 5.48
CA ILE A 68 4.77 -21.72 6.69
C ILE A 68 3.34 -21.51 7.19
N ASN A 69 2.38 -22.26 6.64
CA ASN A 69 0.94 -22.14 6.91
C ASN A 69 0.46 -20.67 6.84
N PHE A 70 0.87 -19.97 5.79
CA PHE A 70 0.54 -18.56 5.59
C PHE A 70 -0.49 -18.40 4.48
N LYS A 71 -1.56 -17.67 4.77
CA LYS A 71 -2.59 -17.28 3.81
C LYS A 71 -2.72 -15.77 3.78
N GLY A 72 -2.82 -15.21 2.59
CA GLY A 72 -3.01 -13.79 2.35
C GLY A 72 -4.13 -13.55 1.34
N TYR A 73 -5.05 -12.67 1.71
CA TYR A 73 -6.15 -12.21 0.89
C TYR A 73 -5.96 -10.71 0.66
N ASN A 74 -5.68 -10.33 -0.57
CA ASN A 74 -5.38 -8.96 -0.95
C ASN A 74 -6.51 -8.40 -1.82
N TYR A 75 -6.94 -7.17 -1.53
CA TYR A 75 -8.03 -6.50 -2.24
C TYR A 75 -7.58 -5.11 -2.65
N ILE A 76 -7.64 -4.79 -3.93
CA ILE A 76 -7.37 -3.45 -4.44
C ILE A 76 -8.70 -2.79 -4.77
N ARG A 77 -8.84 -1.57 -4.28
CA ARG A 77 -9.92 -0.66 -4.62
C ARG A 77 -9.36 0.56 -5.33
N PHE A 78 -9.96 0.92 -6.45
CA PHE A 78 -9.61 2.12 -7.21
C PHE A 78 -10.64 3.23 -6.95
N PHE A 79 -10.21 4.47 -7.15
CA PHE A 79 -11.06 5.65 -7.08
C PHE A 79 -10.96 6.43 -8.40
N ASN A 80 -12.07 7.04 -8.82
CA ASN A 80 -12.13 7.81 -10.07
C ASN A 80 -11.23 9.07 -10.07
N SER A 81 -10.73 9.46 -8.90
CA SER A 81 -9.79 10.56 -8.70
C SER A 81 -8.32 10.14 -8.88
N GLY A 82 -8.03 8.88 -9.19
CA GLY A 82 -6.67 8.40 -9.45
C GLY A 82 -5.97 7.81 -8.22
N GLN A 83 -6.61 7.79 -7.06
CA GLN A 83 -6.12 7.08 -5.87
C GLN A 83 -6.46 5.58 -5.94
N PHE A 84 -5.69 4.78 -5.21
CA PHE A 84 -6.05 3.40 -4.89
C PHE A 84 -5.75 3.06 -3.44
N ALA A 85 -6.46 2.06 -2.91
CA ALA A 85 -6.24 1.46 -1.60
C ALA A 85 -6.08 -0.04 -1.75
N LEU A 86 -5.09 -0.60 -1.07
CA LEU A 86 -4.80 -2.02 -1.02
C LEU A 86 -4.98 -2.52 0.42
N PHE A 87 -5.87 -3.49 0.56
CA PHE A 87 -6.28 -4.11 1.81
C PHE A 87 -5.76 -5.54 1.87
N GLY A 88 -5.37 -5.99 3.05
CA GLY A 88 -4.75 -7.28 3.26
C GLY A 88 -5.40 -7.93 4.47
N SER A 89 -5.76 -9.21 4.33
CA SER A 89 -6.34 -9.99 5.42
C SER A 89 -5.77 -11.39 5.43
N ARG A 90 -5.80 -12.02 6.61
CA ARG A 90 -5.53 -13.46 6.77
C ARG A 90 -6.80 -14.31 6.59
N THR A 91 -7.95 -13.66 6.45
CA THR A 91 -9.25 -14.29 6.21
C THR A 91 -9.88 -13.74 4.92
N GLU A 92 -10.91 -14.42 4.43
CA GLU A 92 -11.68 -14.04 3.23
C GLU A 92 -12.53 -12.77 3.41
N SER A 93 -12.43 -12.10 4.56
CA SER A 93 -13.25 -10.94 4.88
C SER A 93 -12.38 -9.76 5.29
N ILE A 94 -12.65 -8.62 4.66
CA ILE A 94 -12.14 -7.31 5.07
C ILE A 94 -13.13 -6.22 4.67
N ASP A 95 -13.25 -5.19 5.50
CA ASP A 95 -14.06 -4.02 5.18
C ASP A 95 -13.27 -3.08 4.23
N ILE A 96 -13.46 -3.28 2.93
CA ILE A 96 -12.90 -2.46 1.84
C ILE A 96 -13.43 -1.02 1.79
N ASN A 97 -14.45 -0.69 2.60
CA ASN A 97 -14.97 0.67 2.73
C ASN A 97 -14.27 1.46 3.83
N ASN A 98 -13.67 0.77 4.81
CA ASN A 98 -12.86 1.41 5.83
C ASN A 98 -11.42 1.65 5.31
N ILE A 99 -11.22 2.74 4.57
CA ILE A 99 -9.92 3.11 3.97
C ILE A 99 -8.77 3.23 4.98
N GLU A 100 -9.05 3.41 6.27
CA GLU A 100 -8.03 3.48 7.32
C GLU A 100 -7.39 2.12 7.59
N LYS A 101 -8.06 1.02 7.23
CA LYS A 101 -7.54 -0.34 7.30
C LYS A 101 -6.76 -0.77 6.04
N ALA A 102 -6.65 0.11 5.04
CA ALA A 102 -5.79 -0.18 3.89
C ALA A 102 -4.34 -0.18 4.37
N TYR A 103 -3.59 -1.27 4.16
CA TYR A 103 -2.19 -1.33 4.57
C TYR A 103 -1.26 -0.59 3.59
N LEU A 104 -1.74 -0.31 2.38
CA LEU A 104 -1.02 0.48 1.38
C LEU A 104 -2.00 1.35 0.59
N VAL A 105 -1.69 2.63 0.44
CA VAL A 105 -2.37 3.52 -0.51
C VAL A 105 -1.39 4.17 -1.48
N GLY A 106 -1.91 4.71 -2.56
CA GLY A 106 -1.13 5.45 -3.53
C GLY A 106 -2.00 6.09 -4.61
N TYR A 107 -1.34 6.48 -5.68
CA TYR A 107 -1.95 6.92 -6.92
C TYR A 107 -1.70 5.89 -8.01
N TYR A 108 -2.65 5.72 -8.92
CA TYR A 108 -2.45 4.94 -10.12
C TYR A 108 -2.44 5.84 -11.35
N ASN A 109 -1.69 5.42 -12.36
CA ASN A 109 -1.62 6.06 -13.66
C ASN A 109 -1.60 4.98 -14.74
N ILE A 110 -2.10 5.28 -15.93
CA ILE A 110 -2.10 4.32 -17.05
C ILE A 110 -1.36 4.94 -18.23
N LYS A 111 -0.23 4.32 -18.62
CA LYS A 111 0.63 4.77 -19.72
C LYS A 111 1.06 3.57 -20.56
N ASN A 112 0.88 3.66 -21.88
CA ASN A 112 1.23 2.60 -22.83
C ASN A 112 0.64 1.23 -22.39
N ASP A 113 -0.64 1.25 -22.00
CA ASP A 113 -1.41 0.09 -21.52
C ASP A 113 -0.83 -0.63 -20.28
N LEU A 114 0.05 0.06 -19.56
CA LEU A 114 0.54 -0.35 -18.26
C LEU A 114 -0.11 0.48 -17.16
N LEU A 115 -0.66 -0.22 -16.19
CA LEU A 115 -1.10 0.34 -14.92
C LEU A 115 0.11 0.51 -14.00
N LEU A 116 0.33 1.73 -13.54
CA LEU A 116 1.46 2.13 -12.72
C LEU A 116 0.94 2.53 -11.34
N PHE A 117 1.34 1.81 -10.30
CA PHE A 117 1.09 2.23 -8.92
C PHE A 117 2.25 3.07 -8.42
N GLU A 118 1.98 4.34 -8.21
CA GLU A 118 2.89 5.30 -7.57
C GLU A 118 2.62 5.28 -6.05
N ILE A 119 3.56 4.70 -5.30
CA ILE A 119 3.48 4.59 -3.84
C ILE A 119 4.64 5.30 -3.14
N PRO A 120 4.45 5.75 -1.89
CA PRO A 120 5.54 6.29 -1.10
C PRO A 120 6.63 5.23 -0.89
N ASN A 121 7.90 5.63 -1.00
CA ASN A 121 8.99 4.76 -0.63
C ASN A 121 9.17 4.76 0.89
N THR A 122 9.09 3.58 1.50
CA THR A 122 9.23 3.39 2.95
C THR A 122 10.67 3.14 3.39
N SER A 123 11.62 2.99 2.46
CA SER A 123 13.04 2.85 2.78
C SER A 123 13.64 4.18 3.24
N PHE A 124 14.35 4.15 4.38
CA PHE A 124 15.01 5.34 4.96
C PHE A 124 15.92 6.06 3.96
N SER A 125 16.73 5.31 3.20
CA SER A 125 17.64 5.83 2.17
C SER A 125 16.95 6.44 0.95
N LYS A 126 15.62 6.29 0.83
CA LYS A 126 14.81 6.74 -0.29
C LYS A 126 13.55 7.47 0.16
N ALA A 127 13.51 7.94 1.41
CA ALA A 127 12.43 8.78 1.91
C ALA A 127 12.21 9.98 0.98
N GLY A 128 10.94 10.31 0.70
CA GLY A 128 10.57 11.35 -0.27
C GLY A 128 10.57 10.91 -1.74
N LYS A 129 11.04 9.69 -2.08
CA LYS A 129 10.99 9.16 -3.45
C LYS A 129 9.76 8.27 -3.64
N ARG A 130 9.38 8.07 -4.91
CA ARG A 130 8.31 7.13 -5.31
C ARG A 130 8.87 5.75 -5.61
N VAL A 131 8.06 4.73 -5.35
CA VAL A 131 8.21 3.40 -5.93
C VAL A 131 7.10 3.23 -6.97
N ILE A 132 7.45 2.64 -8.11
CA ILE A 132 6.50 2.34 -9.18
C ILE A 132 6.38 0.83 -9.31
N ARG A 133 5.21 0.29 -9.01
CA ARG A 133 4.84 -1.09 -9.37
C ARG A 133 4.09 -1.05 -10.70
N LYS A 134 4.37 -2.00 -11.59
CA LYS A 134 3.82 -2.01 -12.95
C LYS A 134 2.94 -3.24 -13.13
N PHE A 135 1.77 -3.06 -13.72
CA PHE A 135 0.83 -4.11 -14.01
C PHE A 135 0.40 -4.04 -15.48
N VAL A 136 0.21 -5.21 -16.08
CA VAL A 136 -0.47 -5.35 -17.37
C VAL A 136 -1.95 -5.56 -17.07
N ILE A 137 -2.80 -4.84 -17.80
CA ILE A 137 -4.27 -5.00 -17.71
C ILE A 137 -4.67 -6.07 -18.74
N GLU A 138 -5.20 -7.21 -18.27
CA GLU A 138 -5.57 -8.35 -19.12
C GLU A 138 -7.05 -8.71 -18.88
N GLY A 139 -7.95 -8.01 -19.58
CA GLY A 139 -9.40 -8.18 -19.41
C GLY A 139 -9.83 -7.89 -17.96
N ASN A 140 -10.19 -8.94 -17.22
CA ASN A 140 -10.61 -8.85 -15.83
C ASN A 140 -9.47 -8.99 -14.82
N SER A 141 -8.20 -9.07 -15.25
CA SER A 141 -7.08 -9.25 -14.35
C SER A 141 -6.02 -8.16 -14.47
N LEU A 142 -5.25 -8.00 -13.38
CA LEU A 142 -4.07 -7.14 -13.29
C LEU A 142 -2.88 -8.03 -12.96
N LYS A 143 -1.95 -8.16 -13.90
CA LYS A 143 -0.77 -9.01 -13.76
C LYS A 143 0.47 -8.17 -13.47
N GLU A 144 1.09 -8.39 -12.32
CA GLU A 144 2.28 -7.63 -11.95
C GLU A 144 3.48 -7.98 -12.83
N LYS A 145 4.08 -6.97 -13.45
CA LYS A 145 5.30 -7.11 -14.24
C LYS A 145 6.51 -7.12 -13.31
N ARG A 146 6.90 -8.31 -12.84
CA ARG A 146 8.08 -8.54 -12.00
C ARG A 146 9.33 -8.93 -12.77
N LYS A 147 10.47 -8.97 -12.07
CA LYS A 147 11.73 -9.53 -12.60
C LYS A 147 11.63 -11.05 -12.71
N ARG A 148 12.46 -11.65 -13.58
CA ARG A 148 12.40 -13.04 -14.07
C ARG A 148 12.34 -14.18 -13.03
N ASN A 149 12.60 -13.90 -11.74
CA ASN A 149 12.73 -14.92 -10.68
C ASN A 149 11.76 -14.72 -9.50
N GLU A 150 10.78 -13.82 -9.62
CA GLU A 150 9.79 -13.60 -8.56
C GLU A 150 8.46 -14.27 -8.94
N GLY A 151 7.76 -14.82 -7.95
CA GLY A 151 6.42 -15.38 -8.14
C GLY A 151 5.45 -14.37 -8.75
N GLU A 152 4.54 -14.88 -9.57
CA GLU A 152 3.56 -14.08 -10.29
C GLU A 152 2.45 -13.57 -9.35
N THR A 153 2.22 -12.25 -9.34
CA THR A 153 1.07 -11.65 -8.64
C THR A 153 0.01 -11.32 -9.66
N ILE A 154 -1.15 -11.97 -9.57
CA ILE A 154 -2.32 -11.69 -10.41
C ILE A 154 -3.48 -11.28 -9.51
N PHE A 155 -4.04 -10.11 -9.75
CA PHE A 155 -5.33 -9.72 -9.18
C PHE A 155 -6.43 -9.95 -10.20
N THR A 156 -7.56 -10.50 -9.76
CA THR A 156 -8.73 -10.75 -10.60
C THR A 156 -9.89 -9.90 -10.09
N LYS A 157 -10.59 -9.25 -11.01
CA LYS A 157 -11.77 -8.46 -10.71
C LYS A 157 -12.87 -9.36 -10.13
N ILE A 158 -13.43 -8.93 -9.00
CA ILE A 158 -14.54 -9.56 -8.32
C ILE A 158 -15.67 -8.54 -8.12
N THR A 159 -16.90 -9.03 -8.16
CA THR A 159 -18.07 -8.25 -7.77
C THR A 159 -18.24 -8.33 -6.26
N VAL A 160 -18.35 -7.18 -5.61
CA VAL A 160 -18.67 -7.06 -4.18
C VAL A 160 -20.05 -6.44 -4.02
N LYS A 161 -20.78 -6.85 -2.98
CA LYS A 161 -22.19 -6.46 -2.77
C LYS A 161 -22.38 -5.00 -2.38
N ASP A 162 -21.39 -4.37 -1.73
CA ASP A 162 -21.48 -2.99 -1.23
C ASP A 162 -20.13 -2.27 -1.37
N ILE A 163 -20.04 -1.39 -2.38
CA ILE A 163 -18.96 -0.40 -2.51
C ILE A 163 -19.58 0.96 -2.23
N ARG A 164 -19.31 1.49 -1.04
CA ARG A 164 -19.84 2.80 -0.62
C ARG A 164 -19.02 3.92 -1.24
N PRO A 165 -19.61 5.06 -1.60
CA PRO A 165 -18.83 6.23 -1.98
C PRO A 165 -17.95 6.67 -0.79
N VAL A 166 -16.63 6.54 -0.95
CA VAL A 166 -15.64 7.00 0.03
C VAL A 166 -14.70 7.94 -0.69
N LEU A 167 -14.42 9.10 -0.10
CA LEU A 167 -13.43 10.05 -0.60
C LEU A 167 -12.07 9.72 0.04
N PRO A 168 -11.07 9.31 -0.75
CA PRO A 168 -9.70 9.20 -0.27
C PRO A 168 -9.24 10.55 0.28
N ASP A 169 -8.60 10.55 1.43
CA ASP A 169 -8.10 11.79 2.03
C ASP A 169 -6.66 12.12 1.63
N TRP A 170 -6.01 11.29 0.80
CA TRP A 170 -4.61 11.43 0.40
C TRP A 170 -4.41 11.82 -1.07
#